data_AF-A0A1A9V2D8-F1
#
_entry.id   AF-A0A1A9V2D8-F1
#
_cell.length_a   1.000
_cell.length_b   1.000
_cell.length_c   1.000
_cell.angle_alpha   90.00
_cell.angle_beta   90.00
_cell.angle_gamma   90.00
#
_symmetry.space_group_name_H-M   'P 1'
#
loop_
_entity.id
_entity.type
_entity.pdbx_description
1 polymer ?
#
loop_
_entity_poly.entity_id
_entity_poly.type
_entity_poly.pdbx_seq_one_letter_code
_entity_poly.pdbx_strand_id
1 'polypeptide(L)'
;MDTVTENGYVKQFWMFSWWYMIPALSFYVAFVLKIGPRLMKSRPAFQVKTLLIIYNITQIILCAYVMERMRTFCQGDLFDFANCRVHDDMSRKSFDYYDISTYVSMLKNFELFDTVLFVLRKKQNQVTPLHVFHHTSVLVLMLLYFRYYRGK
;
A
#
# COMPACT_ATOMS: atom_id res chain seq x y z
N MET A 1 -28.53 -7.99 -3.62
CA MET A 1 -27.11 -8.10 -4.04
C MET A 1 -26.80 -6.75 -4.61
N ASP A 2 -26.26 -5.88 -3.77
CA ASP A 2 -26.61 -4.48 -3.81
C ASP A 2 -25.58 -3.71 -4.64
N THR A 3 -26.07 -2.86 -5.53
CA THR A 3 -25.32 -1.98 -6.45
C THR A 3 -24.24 -1.13 -5.75
N VAL A 4 -24.31 -0.98 -4.42
CA VAL A 4 -23.30 -0.36 -3.56
C VAL A 4 -22.02 -1.19 -3.46
N THR A 5 -22.13 -2.52 -3.36
CA THR A 5 -20.97 -3.41 -3.31
C THR A 5 -20.25 -3.44 -4.65
N GLU A 6 -20.98 -3.53 -5.76
CA GLU A 6 -20.43 -3.52 -7.12
C GLU A 6 -19.65 -2.23 -7.41
N ASN A 7 -20.19 -1.05 -7.06
CA ASN A 7 -19.50 0.23 -7.23
C ASN A 7 -18.25 0.41 -6.35
N GLY A 8 -18.19 -0.25 -5.19
CA GLY A 8 -17.01 -0.24 -4.31
C GLY A 8 -15.84 -1.01 -4.92
N TYR A 9 -16.10 -2.22 -5.43
CA TYR A 9 -15.10 -3.08 -6.06
C TYR A 9 -14.55 -2.48 -7.36
N VAL A 10 -15.41 -1.83 -8.17
CA VAL A 10 -14.99 -1.19 -9.43
C VAL A 10 -14.10 0.04 -9.18
N LYS A 11 -14.35 0.82 -8.11
CA LYS A 11 -13.49 1.96 -7.73
C LYS A 11 -12.13 1.53 -7.18
N GLN A 12 -12.08 0.46 -6.38
CA GLN A 12 -10.83 -0.08 -5.85
C GLN A 12 -9.93 -0.65 -6.96
N PHE A 13 -10.51 -1.09 -8.08
CA PHE A 13 -9.76 -1.60 -9.23
C PHE A 13 -8.91 -0.56 -9.95
N TRP A 14 -9.28 0.73 -9.91
CA TRP A 14 -8.53 1.81 -10.56
C TRP A 14 -7.12 1.97 -9.98
N MET A 15 -6.93 1.69 -8.69
CA MET A 15 -5.63 1.75 -8.02
C MET A 15 -4.64 0.70 -8.56
N PHE A 16 -5.13 -0.40 -9.11
CA PHE A 16 -4.32 -1.47 -9.71
C PHE A 16 -4.03 -1.27 -11.19
N SER A 17 -4.35 -0.09 -11.72
CA SER A 17 -4.07 0.18 -13.11
C SER A 17 -2.69 0.77 -13.31
N TRP A 18 -2.04 0.35 -14.41
CA TRP A 18 -0.72 0.84 -14.81
C TRP A 18 -0.73 2.34 -15.09
N TRP A 19 -1.85 2.85 -15.63
CA TRP A 19 -2.04 4.28 -15.90
C TRP A 19 -2.14 5.11 -14.61
N TYR A 20 -2.41 4.51 -13.46
CA TYR A 20 -2.36 5.17 -12.15
C TYR A 20 -1.00 4.98 -11.45
N MET A 21 -0.58 3.72 -11.33
CA MET A 21 0.58 3.34 -10.52
C MET A 21 1.90 3.88 -11.08
N ILE A 22 2.10 3.83 -12.41
CA ILE A 22 3.37 4.28 -13.02
C ILE A 22 3.55 5.79 -12.84
N PRO A 23 2.56 6.66 -13.16
CA PRO A 23 2.67 8.08 -12.87
C PRO A 23 2.81 8.40 -11.38
N ALA A 24 2.05 7.72 -10.51
CA ALA A 24 2.11 7.93 -9.07
C ALA A 24 3.50 7.61 -8.49
N LEU A 25 4.08 6.47 -8.84
CA LEU A 25 5.43 6.08 -8.42
C LEU A 25 6.51 6.98 -9.02
N SER A 26 6.36 7.38 -10.30
CA SER A 26 7.31 8.29 -10.94
C SER A 26 7.31 9.65 -10.26
N PHE A 27 6.13 10.19 -9.96
CA PHE A 27 5.96 11.43 -9.21
C PHE A 27 6.53 11.29 -7.80
N TYR A 28 6.23 10.19 -7.10
CA TYR A 28 6.75 9.88 -5.78
C TYR A 28 8.29 9.90 -5.74
N VAL A 29 8.96 9.16 -6.63
CA VAL A 29 10.43 9.11 -6.70
C VAL A 29 11.00 10.49 -7.02
N ALA A 30 10.41 11.20 -7.98
CA ALA A 30 10.84 12.57 -8.33
C ALA A 30 10.67 13.53 -7.14
N PHE A 31 9.57 13.40 -6.39
CA PHE A 31 9.29 14.20 -5.20
C PHE A 31 10.30 13.94 -4.10
N VAL A 32 10.49 12.68 -3.72
CA VAL A 32 11.32 12.30 -2.57
C VAL A 32 12.81 12.57 -2.81
N LEU A 33 13.29 12.38 -4.04
CA LEU A 33 14.72 12.54 -4.37
C LEU A 33 15.11 13.95 -4.81
N LYS A 34 14.22 14.68 -5.50
CA LYS A 34 14.59 15.98 -6.12
C LYS A 34 13.69 17.13 -5.70
N ILE A 35 12.39 17.03 -5.95
CA ILE A 35 11.47 18.18 -5.84
C ILE A 35 11.30 18.59 -4.38
N GLY A 36 10.94 17.66 -3.51
CA GLY A 36 10.71 17.91 -2.09
C GLY A 36 11.96 18.46 -1.36
N PRO A 37 13.15 17.83 -1.48
CA PRO A 37 14.38 18.38 -0.91
C PRO A 37 14.71 19.79 -1.41
N ARG A 38 14.49 20.06 -2.71
CA ARG A 38 14.73 21.39 -3.31
C ARG A 38 13.75 22.44 -2.77
N LEU A 39 12.47 22.10 -2.64
CA LEU A 39 11.44 22.98 -2.05
C LEU A 39 11.70 23.26 -0.56
N MET A 40 12.20 22.27 0.17
CA MET A 40 12.50 22.39 1.59
C MET A 40 13.82 23.13 1.85
N LYS A 41 14.69 23.35 0.85
CA LYS A 41 15.98 24.03 1.03
C LYS A 41 15.82 25.40 1.68
N SER A 42 14.82 26.19 1.25
CA SER A 42 14.55 27.55 1.74
C SER A 42 13.48 27.64 2.83
N ARG A 43 12.89 26.51 3.26
CA ARG A 43 11.82 26.48 4.28
C ARG A 43 12.31 25.85 5.59
N PRO A 44 11.82 26.22 6.77
CA PRO A 44 12.09 25.49 8.00
C PRO A 44 11.47 24.07 7.96
N ALA A 45 11.96 23.16 8.80
CA ALA A 45 11.37 21.82 8.93
C ALA A 45 9.95 21.92 9.50
N PHE A 46 8.99 21.21 8.91
CA PHE A 46 7.62 21.20 9.40
C PHE A 46 7.50 20.45 10.74
N GLN A 47 6.79 21.02 11.71
CA GLN A 47 6.51 20.39 13.00
C GLN A 47 5.26 19.49 12.92
N VAL A 48 5.38 18.38 12.17
CA VAL A 48 4.28 17.42 11.95
C VAL A 48 4.28 16.27 12.99
N LYS A 49 4.67 16.54 14.24
CA LYS A 49 4.81 15.50 15.27
C LYS A 49 3.48 14.79 15.56
N THR A 50 2.40 15.55 15.76
CA THR A 50 1.07 15.00 16.03
C THR A 50 0.55 14.20 14.83
N LEU A 51 0.73 14.72 13.61
CA LEU A 51 0.36 14.01 12.39
C LEU A 51 1.09 12.67 12.25
N LEU A 52 2.39 12.63 12.56
CA LEU A 52 3.18 11.40 12.51
C LEU A 52 2.70 10.35 13.54
N ILE A 53 2.36 10.79 14.75
CA ILE A 53 1.82 9.89 15.78
C ILE A 53 0.49 9.31 15.32
N ILE A 54 -0.44 10.16 14.85
CA ILE A 54 -1.74 9.72 14.33
C ILE A 54 -1.53 8.74 13.17
N TYR A 55 -0.68 9.10 12.21
CA TYR A 55 -0.36 8.26 11.05
C TYR A 55 0.18 6.88 11.46
N ASN A 56 1.16 6.83 12.37
CA ASN A 56 1.73 5.56 12.83
C ASN A 56 0.70 4.69 13.56
N ILE A 57 -0.15 5.30 14.41
CA ILE A 57 -1.23 4.58 15.10
C ILE A 57 -2.23 4.03 14.08
N THR A 58 -2.64 4.84 13.09
CA THR A 58 -3.52 4.41 12.00
C THR A 58 -2.90 3.24 11.24
N GLN A 59 -1.62 3.30 10.92
CA GLN A 59 -0.92 2.21 10.23
C GLN A 59 -0.88 0.93 11.07
N ILE A 60 -0.61 1.02 12.37
CA ILE A 60 -0.65 -0.14 13.28
C ILE A 60 -2.05 -0.79 13.28
N ILE A 61 -3.11 0.02 13.38
CA ILE A 61 -4.49 -0.47 13.38
C ILE A 61 -4.83 -1.15 12.04
N LEU A 62 -4.47 -0.55 10.91
CA LEU A 62 -4.73 -1.11 9.59
C LEU A 62 -3.92 -2.40 9.34
N CYS A 63 -2.66 -2.44 9.79
CA CYS A 63 -1.85 -3.67 9.75
C CYS A 63 -2.51 -4.79 10.57
N ALA A 64 -2.94 -4.50 11.80
CA ALA A 64 -3.60 -5.48 12.66
C ALA A 64 -4.91 -5.99 12.04
N TYR A 65 -5.70 -5.10 11.44
CA TYR A 65 -6.92 -5.46 10.71
C TYR A 65 -6.64 -6.41 9.55
N VAL A 66 -5.65 -6.09 8.70
CA VAL A 66 -5.26 -6.94 7.57
C VAL A 66 -4.73 -8.30 8.04
N MET A 67 -3.92 -8.32 9.10
CA MET A 67 -3.41 -9.57 9.69
C MET A 67 -4.54 -10.46 10.21
N GLU A 68 -5.54 -9.87 10.86
CA GLU A 68 -6.69 -10.63 11.37
C GLU A 68 -7.53 -11.21 10.22
N ARG A 69 -7.78 -10.42 9.17
CA ARG A 69 -8.48 -10.91 7.97
C ARG A 69 -7.71 -12.03 7.28
N MET A 70 -6.39 -11.91 7.17
CA MET A 70 -5.52 -12.95 6.62
C MET A 70 -5.56 -14.23 7.49
N ARG A 71 -5.55 -14.08 8.82
CA ARG A 71 -5.69 -15.21 9.75
C ARG A 71 -7.00 -15.97 9.56
N THR A 72 -8.12 -15.25 9.46
CA THR A 72 -9.43 -15.86 9.18
C THR A 72 -9.43 -16.57 7.83
N PHE A 73 -8.86 -15.94 6.80
CA PHE A 73 -8.74 -16.52 5.46
C PHE A 73 -7.94 -17.82 5.43
N CYS A 74 -6.87 -17.89 6.23
CA CYS A 74 -6.01 -19.06 6.39
C CYS A 74 -6.52 -20.10 7.42
N GLN A 75 -7.77 -19.97 7.90
CA GLN A 75 -8.37 -20.88 8.89
C GLN A 75 -7.66 -20.90 10.26
N GLY A 76 -7.03 -19.79 10.65
CA GLY A 76 -6.47 -19.61 11.99
C GLY A 76 -4.96 -19.78 12.09
N ASP A 77 -4.33 -20.45 11.12
CA ASP A 77 -2.88 -20.62 11.09
C ASP A 77 -2.19 -19.49 10.31
N LEU A 78 -1.46 -18.65 11.04
CA LEU A 78 -0.67 -17.54 10.49
C LEU A 78 0.64 -18.01 9.83
N PHE A 79 1.11 -19.21 10.17
CA PHE A 79 2.39 -19.76 9.72
C PHE A 79 2.24 -21.01 8.85
N ASP A 80 1.05 -21.61 8.79
CA ASP A 80 0.75 -22.69 7.84
C ASP A 80 0.00 -22.14 6.63
N PHE A 81 0.77 -21.83 5.58
CA PHE A 81 0.23 -21.32 4.32
C PHE A 81 -0.46 -22.39 3.46
N ALA A 82 -0.48 -23.67 3.89
CA ALA A 82 -1.13 -24.74 3.13
C ALA A 82 -2.63 -24.46 2.92
N ASN A 83 -3.28 -23.89 3.93
CA ASN A 83 -4.71 -23.55 3.92
C ASN A 83 -5.00 -22.15 3.32
N CYS A 84 -3.98 -21.32 3.09
CA CYS A 84 -4.10 -19.99 2.47
C CYS A 84 -4.19 -20.03 0.93
N ARG A 85 -4.53 -21.18 0.34
CA ARG A 85 -4.67 -21.29 -1.12
C ARG A 85 -6.03 -20.76 -1.57
N VAL A 86 -5.99 -19.82 -2.50
CA VAL A 86 -7.13 -19.45 -3.35
C VAL A 86 -7.33 -20.57 -4.36
N HIS A 87 -8.57 -21.01 -4.56
CA HIS A 87 -8.94 -21.83 -5.71
C HIS A 87 -9.55 -20.88 -6.74
N ASP A 88 -9.28 -21.12 -8.02
CA ASP A 88 -9.69 -20.24 -9.12
C ASP A 88 -11.18 -20.46 -9.44
N ASP A 89 -12.01 -20.34 -8.40
CA ASP A 89 -13.44 -20.55 -8.41
C ASP A 89 -14.17 -19.27 -7.94
N MET A 90 -15.43 -19.10 -8.35
CA MET A 90 -16.31 -18.04 -7.85
C MET A 90 -16.76 -18.29 -6.40
N SER A 91 -15.87 -18.84 -5.56
CA SER A 91 -16.17 -19.15 -4.16
C SER A 91 -16.08 -17.90 -3.29
N ARG A 92 -16.73 -17.98 -2.12
CA ARG A 92 -16.63 -16.99 -1.04
C ARG A 92 -15.16 -16.67 -0.69
N LYS A 93 -14.29 -17.68 -0.75
CA LYS A 93 -12.87 -17.56 -0.41
C LYS A 93 -12.13 -16.67 -1.40
N SER A 94 -12.41 -16.77 -2.69
CA SER A 94 -11.82 -15.90 -3.71
C SER A 94 -12.22 -14.44 -3.52
N PHE A 95 -13.47 -14.16 -3.15
CA PHE A 95 -13.91 -12.79 -2.83
C PHE A 95 -13.20 -12.21 -1.61
N ASP A 96 -13.09 -12.99 -0.52
CA ASP A 96 -12.36 -12.57 0.68
C ASP A 96 -10.88 -12.28 0.36
N TYR A 97 -10.27 -13.05 -0.53
CA TYR A 97 -8.90 -12.82 -0.99
C TYR A 97 -8.73 -11.48 -1.72
N TYR A 98 -9.62 -11.15 -2.66
CA TYR A 98 -9.57 -9.87 -3.38
C TYR A 98 -9.81 -8.68 -2.46
N ASP A 99 -10.71 -8.82 -1.49
CA ASP A 99 -10.97 -7.82 -0.46
C ASP A 99 -9.70 -7.56 0.38
N ILE A 100 -9.10 -8.60 0.95
CA ILE A 100 -7.84 -8.52 1.73
C ILE A 100 -6.73 -7.89 0.89
N SER A 101 -6.56 -8.37 -0.33
CA SER A 101 -5.58 -7.88 -1.30
C SER A 101 -5.69 -6.37 -1.54
N THR A 102 -6.92 -5.87 -1.58
CA THR A 102 -7.18 -4.46 -1.77
C THR A 102 -6.78 -3.63 -0.55
N TYR A 103 -7.12 -4.10 0.66
CA TYR A 103 -6.67 -3.45 1.90
C TYR A 103 -5.15 -3.43 2.04
N VAL A 104 -4.47 -4.54 1.71
CA VAL A 104 -2.99 -4.59 1.70
C VAL A 104 -2.44 -3.55 0.70
N SER A 105 -3.07 -3.41 -0.46
CA SER A 105 -2.62 -2.47 -1.50
C SER A 105 -2.79 -1.02 -1.07
N MET A 106 -3.92 -0.69 -0.46
CA MET A 106 -4.13 0.62 0.14
C MET A 106 -3.07 0.89 1.21
N LEU A 107 -2.84 -0.05 2.13
CA LEU A 107 -1.82 0.06 3.19
C LEU A 107 -0.41 0.31 2.61
N LYS A 108 -0.03 -0.39 1.54
CA LYS A 108 1.27 -0.19 0.88
C LYS A 108 1.40 1.15 0.19
N ASN A 109 0.30 1.72 -0.33
CA ASN A 109 0.31 3.09 -0.83
C ASN A 109 0.45 4.11 0.32
N PHE A 110 -0.15 3.86 1.49
CA PHE A 110 0.03 4.71 2.67
C PHE A 110 1.49 4.77 3.12
N GLU A 111 2.22 3.65 3.11
CA GLU A 111 3.66 3.60 3.45
C GLU A 111 4.53 4.55 2.60
N LEU A 112 4.11 4.91 1.38
CA LEU A 112 4.84 5.93 0.59
C LEU A 112 4.82 7.30 1.28
N PHE A 113 3.75 7.63 1.99
CA PHE A 113 3.59 8.90 2.67
C PHE A 113 4.61 9.11 3.80
N ASP A 114 5.13 8.04 4.41
CA ASP A 114 6.21 8.14 5.40
C ASP A 114 7.42 8.88 4.86
N THR A 115 7.86 8.53 3.65
CA THR A 115 9.00 9.20 3.02
C THR A 115 8.72 10.64 2.63
N VAL A 116 7.47 10.96 2.27
CA VAL A 116 7.04 12.35 2.05
C VAL A 116 7.15 13.14 3.35
N LEU A 117 6.70 12.57 4.47
CA LEU A 117 6.85 13.16 5.79
C LEU A 117 8.32 13.32 6.21
N PHE A 118 9.20 12.37 5.88
CA PHE A 118 10.64 12.50 6.13
C PHE A 118 11.24 13.70 5.39
N VAL A 119 10.87 13.88 4.13
CA VAL A 119 11.32 15.02 3.32
C VAL A 119 10.82 16.34 3.90
N LEU A 120 9.53 16.44 4.25
CA LEU A 120 8.93 17.64 4.86
C LEU A 120 9.54 17.97 6.24
N ARG A 121 10.04 16.98 6.96
CA ARG A 121 10.74 17.16 8.25
C ARG A 121 12.24 17.44 8.10
N LYS A 122 12.75 17.54 6.87
CA LYS A 122 14.19 17.62 6.56
C LYS A 122 15.01 16.47 7.15
N LYS A 123 14.43 15.27 7.21
CA LYS A 123 15.10 14.05 7.69
C LYS A 123 15.61 13.20 6.52
N GLN A 124 16.36 13.81 5.60
CA GLN A 124 16.84 13.13 4.39
C GLN A 124 17.75 11.93 4.69
N ASN A 125 18.43 11.93 5.85
CA ASN A 125 19.23 10.78 6.30
C ASN A 125 18.40 9.48 6.45
N GLN A 126 17.07 9.58 6.61
CA GLN A 126 16.17 8.43 6.67
C GLN A 126 15.73 7.96 5.27
N VAL A 127 15.84 8.82 4.27
CA VAL A 127 15.50 8.54 2.87
C VAL A 127 16.73 7.92 2.19
N THR A 128 17.01 6.66 2.52
CA THR A 128 18.11 5.91 1.89
C THR A 128 17.71 5.39 0.52
N PRO A 129 18.67 5.15 -0.41
CA PRO A 129 18.38 4.53 -1.69
C PRO A 129 17.68 3.17 -1.54
N LEU A 130 18.09 2.40 -0.52
CA LEU A 130 17.48 1.12 -0.19
C LEU A 130 16.00 1.28 0.20
N HIS A 131 15.68 2.27 1.03
CA HIS A 131 14.31 2.53 1.46
C HIS A 131 13.40 2.91 0.27
N VAL A 132 13.86 3.83 -0.59
CA VAL A 132 13.10 4.22 -1.80
C VAL A 132 12.95 3.05 -2.77
N PHE A 133 14.01 2.27 -2.98
CA PHE A 133 13.96 1.06 -3.81
C PHE A 133 12.99 0.03 -3.26
N HIS A 134 13.03 -0.25 -1.95
CA HIS A 134 12.11 -1.17 -1.28
C HIS A 134 10.66 -0.76 -1.48
N HIS A 135 10.29 0.49 -1.15
CA HIS A 135 8.90 0.94 -1.28
C HIS A 135 8.41 0.94 -2.74
N THR A 136 9.28 1.28 -3.69
CA THR A 136 8.93 1.25 -5.12
C THR A 136 8.79 -0.18 -5.63
N SER A 137 9.74 -1.07 -5.32
CA SER A 137 9.75 -2.45 -5.81
C SER A 137 8.60 -3.28 -5.24
N VAL A 138 8.26 -3.12 -3.96
CA VAL A 138 7.13 -3.82 -3.34
C VAL A 138 5.80 -3.50 -4.06
N LEU A 139 5.55 -2.23 -4.38
CA LEU A 139 4.34 -1.82 -5.10
C LEU A 139 4.31 -2.31 -6.56
N VAL A 140 5.46 -2.31 -7.24
CA VAL A 140 5.58 -2.86 -8.60
C VAL A 140 5.35 -4.37 -8.61
N LEU A 141 5.97 -5.12 -7.70
CA LEU A 141 5.79 -6.57 -7.56
C LEU A 141 4.34 -6.92 -7.26
N MET A 142 3.70 -6.15 -6.37
CA MET A 142 2.29 -6.31 -6.04
C MET A 142 1.39 -6.11 -7.27
N LEU A 143 1.64 -5.07 -8.07
CA LEU A 143 0.91 -4.81 -9.31
C LEU A 143 1.07 -5.96 -10.33
N LEU A 144 2.30 -6.42 -10.54
CA LEU A 144 2.58 -7.54 -11.44
C LEU A 144 1.89 -8.83 -10.97
N TYR A 145 1.93 -9.08 -9.66
CA TYR A 145 1.29 -10.23 -9.04
C TYR A 145 -0.23 -10.23 -9.27
N PHE A 146 -0.93 -9.12 -8.98
CA PHE A 146 -2.38 -9.03 -9.21
C PHE A 146 -2.75 -9.12 -10.67
N ARG A 147 -1.94 -8.54 -11.56
CA ARG A 147 -2.20 -8.61 -13.00
C ARG A 147 -2.01 -10.02 -13.55
N TYR A 148 -1.00 -10.75 -13.07
CA TYR A 148 -0.79 -12.14 -13.45
C TYR A 148 -1.92 -13.03 -12.96
N TYR A 149 -2.36 -12.85 -11.71
CA TYR A 149 -3.46 -13.63 -11.12
C TYR A 149 -4.82 -13.31 -11.75
N ARG A 150 -5.05 -12.08 -12.23
CA ARG A 150 -6.25 -11.69 -13.00
C ARG A 150 -6.20 -12.16 -14.46
N GLY A 151 -5.01 -12.41 -15.00
CA GLY A 151 -4.82 -12.81 -16.41
C GLY A 151 -5.07 -14.29 -16.67
N LYS A 152 -5.28 -15.07 -15.61
CA LYS A 152 -5.81 -16.44 -15.66
C LYS A 152 -7.31 -16.40 -15.43
#